data_AF-A0A853ARS4-F1
#
_entry.id   AF-A0A853ARS4-F1
#
_cell.length_a   1.000
_cell.length_b   1.000
_cell.length_c   1.000
_cell.angle_alpha   90.00
_cell.angle_beta   90.00
_cell.angle_gamma   90.00
#
_symmetry.space_group_name_H-M   'P 1'
#
loop_
_entity.id
_entity.type
_entity.pdbx_description
1 polymer ?
#
loop_
_entity_poly.entity_id
_entity_poly.type
_entity_poly.pdbx_seq_one_letter_code
_entity_poly.pdbx_strand_id
1 'polypeptide(L)'
;MVLLRRRPLAASYLRAAPSWLRAVGFTYPVLAPPPDWPGDKPRFNAVEAVPEHPELPKLIVRVGDEHEFIASTQDAFVAKAREVGASLEVIEIPHAAHGFEGHGADPEARAAVDRAVSWFVRVLGR
;
A
#
# COMPACT_ATOMS: atom_id res chain seq x y z
N MET A 1 -5.64 28.57 12.87
CA MET A 1 -5.07 28.21 11.56
C MET A 1 -4.07 27.07 11.76
N VAL A 2 -4.51 25.82 11.63
CA VAL A 2 -3.63 24.65 11.77
C VAL A 2 -2.85 24.50 10.47
N LEU A 3 -1.57 24.89 10.47
CA LEU A 3 -0.66 24.58 9.38
C LEU A 3 -0.47 23.05 9.34
N LEU A 4 -1.14 22.37 8.41
CA LEU A 4 -0.89 20.97 8.05
C LEU A 4 0.50 20.84 7.40
N ARG A 5 1.58 20.99 8.18
CA ARG A 5 2.98 20.78 7.75
C ARG A 5 3.33 19.30 7.49
N ARG A 6 2.41 18.37 7.73
CA ARG A 6 2.61 16.92 7.64
C ARG A 6 1.47 16.30 6.84
N ARG A 7 1.56 16.29 5.51
CA ARG A 7 0.66 15.44 4.70
C ARG A 7 0.97 13.98 5.05
N PRO A 8 -0.03 13.17 5.41
CA PRO A 8 0.18 11.79 5.78
C PRO A 8 0.46 10.98 4.51
N LEU A 9 1.54 10.23 4.55
CA LEU A 9 1.80 9.13 3.63
C LEU A 9 1.78 7.84 4.43
N ALA A 10 1.61 6.72 3.73
CA ALA A 10 1.52 5.38 4.30
C ALA A 10 2.43 5.17 5.52
N ALA A 11 3.72 5.46 5.37
CA ALA A 11 4.72 5.31 6.43
C ALA A 11 4.39 6.07 7.72
N SER A 12 3.81 7.28 7.64
CA SER A 12 3.44 8.05 8.84
C SER A 12 2.30 7.40 9.62
N TYR A 13 1.31 6.85 8.92
CA TYR A 13 0.21 6.10 9.57
C TYR A 13 0.64 4.73 10.06
N LEU A 14 1.60 4.10 9.39
CA LEU A 14 2.17 2.83 9.84
C LEU A 14 3.09 2.99 11.06
N ARG A 15 3.83 4.10 11.19
CA ARG A 15 4.69 4.34 12.38
C ARG A 15 3.93 4.80 13.61
N ALA A 16 2.80 5.47 13.41
CA ALA A 16 1.99 6.01 14.49
C ALA A 16 0.52 5.87 14.13
N ALA A 17 0.02 4.63 14.17
CA ALA A 17 -1.36 4.35 13.84
C ALA A 17 -2.27 5.03 14.87
N PRO A 18 -3.13 5.97 14.46
CA PRO A 18 -4.08 6.56 15.39
C PRO A 18 -5.12 5.48 15.79
N SER A 19 -5.69 5.60 16.99
CA SER A 19 -6.61 4.59 17.54
C SER A 19 -7.87 4.35 16.70
N TRP A 20 -8.24 5.27 15.82
CA TRP A 20 -9.36 5.13 14.89
C TRP A 20 -8.99 4.43 13.59
N LEU A 21 -7.71 4.24 13.28
CA LEU A 21 -7.28 3.59 12.04
C LEU A 21 -7.44 2.08 12.18
N ARG A 22 -8.34 1.50 11.37
CA ARG A 22 -8.72 0.08 11.46
C ARG A 22 -8.19 -0.78 10.32
N ALA A 23 -7.82 -0.19 9.20
CA ALA A 23 -7.21 -0.87 8.05
C ALA A 23 -6.54 0.13 7.11
N VAL A 24 -5.61 -0.32 6.27
CA VAL A 24 -4.97 0.49 5.22
C VAL A 24 -4.96 -0.27 3.90
N GLY A 25 -5.23 0.41 2.80
CA GLY A 25 -5.14 -0.15 1.45
C GLY A 25 -4.18 0.64 0.58
N PHE A 26 -3.49 -0.08 -0.30
CA PHE A 26 -2.57 0.47 -1.28
C PHE A 26 -2.92 -0.07 -2.66
N THR A 27 -2.92 0.79 -3.67
CA THR A 27 -3.20 0.41 -5.07
C THR A 27 -2.01 0.88 -5.90
N TYR A 28 -1.30 -0.07 -6.54
CA TYR A 28 -0.05 0.14 -7.29
C TYR A 28 0.92 1.15 -6.62
N PRO A 29 1.22 1.02 -5.32
CA PRO A 29 1.87 2.08 -4.56
C PRO A 29 3.38 2.18 -4.83
N VAL A 30 3.91 3.39 -4.67
CA VAL A 30 5.34 3.59 -4.35
C VAL A 30 5.52 3.50 -2.85
N LEU A 31 6.31 2.53 -2.36
CA LEU A 31 6.41 2.23 -0.92
C LEU A 31 7.78 2.53 -0.30
N ALA A 32 8.77 2.85 -1.12
CA ALA A 32 10.05 3.34 -0.65
C ALA A 32 10.56 4.46 -1.57
N PRO A 33 11.23 5.48 -1.02
CA PRO A 33 11.93 6.46 -1.85
C PRO A 33 13.13 5.80 -2.56
N PRO A 34 13.51 6.28 -3.75
CA PRO A 34 14.71 5.78 -4.43
C PRO A 34 16.00 6.15 -3.67
N PRO A 35 17.13 5.47 -3.95
CA PRO A 35 18.40 5.71 -3.27
C PRO A 35 18.95 7.14 -3.40
N ASP A 36 18.59 7.88 -4.44
CA ASP A 36 18.99 9.27 -4.70
C ASP A 36 17.94 10.31 -4.28
N TRP A 37 16.89 9.88 -3.58
CA TRP A 37 15.82 10.78 -3.13
C TRP A 37 16.36 11.96 -2.29
N PRO A 38 16.11 13.21 -2.69
CA PRO A 38 16.66 14.40 -2.04
C PRO A 38 15.93 14.79 -0.74
N GLY A 39 14.79 14.16 -0.46
CA GLY A 39 13.96 14.42 0.71
C GLY A 39 14.24 13.50 1.90
N ASP A 40 13.44 13.68 2.95
CA ASP A 40 13.48 12.89 4.19
C ASP A 40 13.05 11.43 3.95
N LYS A 41 13.97 10.55 3.53
CA LYS A 41 13.65 9.15 3.17
C LYS A 41 12.85 8.38 4.24
N PRO A 42 13.23 8.39 5.54
CA PRO A 42 12.48 7.66 6.57
C PRO A 42 11.00 8.01 6.65
N ARG A 43 10.64 9.26 6.33
CA ARG A 43 9.24 9.73 6.31
C ARG A 43 8.39 9.09 5.22
N PHE A 44 9.00 8.69 4.10
CA PHE A 44 8.30 8.12 2.93
C PHE A 44 8.49 6.60 2.83
N ASN A 45 9.41 6.01 3.60
CA ASN A 45 9.71 4.60 3.53
C ASN A 45 8.70 3.75 4.32
N ALA A 46 7.70 3.21 3.62
CA ALA A 46 6.69 2.33 4.20
C ALA A 46 7.23 0.91 4.46
N VAL A 47 8.27 0.47 3.74
CA VAL A 47 8.94 -0.82 3.99
C VAL A 47 9.53 -0.85 5.40
N GLU A 48 10.18 0.22 5.83
CA GLU A 48 10.69 0.36 7.20
C GLU A 48 9.58 0.48 8.25
N ALA A 49 8.41 0.99 7.87
CA ALA A 49 7.31 1.27 8.80
C ALA A 49 6.36 0.09 9.01
N VAL A 50 6.36 -0.91 8.11
CA VAL A 50 5.45 -2.06 8.23
C VAL A 50 5.55 -2.86 9.55
N PRO A 51 6.71 -2.96 10.23
CA PRO A 51 6.82 -3.71 11.48
C PRO A 51 6.21 -3.05 12.72
N GLU A 52 5.87 -1.76 12.65
CA GLU A 52 5.49 -0.96 13.83
C GLU A 52 4.10 -1.34 14.39
N HIS A 53 3.18 -1.76 13.51
CA HIS A 53 1.84 -2.23 13.85
C HIS A 53 1.50 -3.47 13.01
N PRO A 54 2.11 -4.65 13.28
CA PRO A 54 1.93 -5.84 12.45
C PRO A 54 0.47 -6.31 12.44
N GLU A 55 -0.29 -6.07 13.50
CA GLU A 55 -1.70 -6.44 13.65
C GLU A 55 -2.67 -5.60 12.81
N LEU A 56 -2.30 -4.35 12.46
CA LEU A 56 -3.15 -3.47 11.66
C LEU A 56 -3.40 -4.11 10.27
N PRO A 57 -4.65 -4.41 9.86
CA PRO A 57 -4.91 -5.01 8.57
C PRO A 57 -4.45 -4.13 7.40
N LYS A 58 -3.69 -4.72 6.47
CA LYS A 58 -3.19 -4.07 5.27
C LYS A 58 -3.64 -4.83 4.02
N LEU A 59 -3.92 -4.10 2.95
CA LEU A 59 -4.18 -4.64 1.63
C LEU A 59 -3.27 -3.94 0.62
N ILE A 60 -2.64 -4.70 -0.27
CA ILE A 60 -1.96 -4.17 -1.45
C ILE A 60 -2.56 -4.77 -2.72
N VAL A 61 -2.86 -3.91 -3.69
CA VAL A 61 -3.24 -4.29 -5.05
C VAL A 61 -2.05 -3.98 -5.96
N ARG A 62 -1.57 -4.99 -6.66
CA ARG A 62 -0.41 -4.95 -7.55
C ARG A 62 -0.83 -5.26 -8.98
N VAL A 63 -0.08 -4.74 -9.94
CA VAL A 63 -0.35 -4.86 -11.38
C VAL A 63 0.83 -5.53 -12.07
N GLY A 64 0.58 -6.22 -13.18
CA GLY A 64 1.63 -6.95 -13.89
C GLY A 64 2.53 -6.06 -14.74
N ASP A 65 1.98 -5.05 -15.41
CA ASP A 65 2.73 -4.05 -16.17
C ASP A 65 3.03 -2.84 -15.27
N GLU A 66 3.87 -3.08 -14.26
CA GLU A 66 4.33 -2.11 -13.28
C GLU A 66 5.71 -1.55 -13.67
N HIS A 67 5.97 -0.31 -13.26
CA HIS A 67 7.31 0.25 -13.40
C HIS A 67 8.29 -0.49 -12.49
N GLU A 68 9.42 -0.94 -13.02
CA GLU A 68 10.42 -1.76 -12.31
C GLU A 68 10.80 -1.21 -10.93
N PHE A 69 11.06 0.09 -10.86
CA PHE A 69 11.35 0.76 -9.58
C PHE A 69 10.18 0.61 -8.58
N ILE A 70 8.95 0.83 -9.01
CA ILE A 70 7.77 0.72 -8.15
C ILE A 70 7.57 -0.72 -7.69
N ALA A 71 7.60 -1.68 -8.63
CA ALA A 71 7.49 -3.11 -8.37
C ALA A 71 8.50 -3.57 -7.31
N SER A 72 9.76 -3.12 -7.41
CA SER A 72 10.81 -3.44 -6.43
C SER A 72 10.47 -2.98 -5.00
N THR A 73 9.84 -1.82 -4.86
CA THR A 73 9.42 -1.33 -3.53
C THR A 73 8.21 -2.10 -2.98
N GLN A 74 7.33 -2.58 -3.86
CA GLN A 74 6.20 -3.43 -3.49
C GLN A 74 6.68 -4.80 -3.04
N ASP A 75 7.63 -5.40 -3.76
CA ASP A 75 8.26 -6.67 -3.38
C ASP A 75 8.96 -6.56 -2.03
N ALA A 76 9.73 -5.49 -1.81
CA ALA A 76 10.40 -5.24 -0.53
C ALA A 76 9.39 -5.11 0.63
N PHE A 77 8.27 -4.41 0.40
CA PHE A 77 7.22 -4.28 1.41
C PHE A 77 6.55 -5.62 1.73
N VAL A 78 6.18 -6.40 0.71
CA VAL A 78 5.56 -7.73 0.88
C VAL A 78 6.52 -8.68 1.58
N ALA A 79 7.79 -8.68 1.19
CA ALA A 79 8.83 -9.49 1.83
C ALA A 79 8.98 -9.10 3.31
N LYS A 80 9.08 -7.80 3.62
CA LYS A 80 9.22 -7.33 5.00
C LYS A 80 7.98 -7.64 5.84
N ALA A 81 6.79 -7.45 5.28
CA ALA A 81 5.54 -7.80 5.96
C ALA A 81 5.47 -9.30 6.31
N ARG A 82 5.89 -10.18 5.40
CA ARG A 82 5.97 -11.63 5.64
C ARG A 82 7.01 -11.97 6.70
N GLU A 83 8.20 -11.37 6.63
CA GLU A 83 9.28 -11.55 7.60
C GLU A 83 8.81 -11.29 9.04
N VAL A 84 8.05 -10.21 9.24
CA VAL A 84 7.58 -9.79 10.57
C VAL A 84 6.18 -10.33 10.94
N GLY A 85 5.58 -11.17 10.09
CA GLY A 85 4.24 -11.71 10.30
C GLY A 85 3.12 -10.67 10.33
N ALA A 86 3.28 -9.55 9.60
CA ALA A 86 2.26 -8.51 9.52
C ALA A 86 1.01 -8.98 8.76
N SER A 87 -0.16 -8.52 9.21
CA SER A 87 -1.45 -8.72 8.54
C SER A 87 -1.47 -7.99 7.19
N LEU A 88 -1.14 -8.71 6.11
CA LEU A 88 -1.11 -8.20 4.75
C LEU A 88 -1.81 -9.16 3.78
N GLU A 89 -2.83 -8.66 3.10
CA GLU A 89 -3.44 -9.29 1.92
C GLU A 89 -2.84 -8.70 0.63
N VAL A 90 -2.62 -9.54 -0.38
CA VAL A 90 -2.13 -9.13 -1.70
C VAL A 90 -3.14 -9.53 -2.78
N ILE A 91 -3.56 -8.58 -3.61
CA ILE A 91 -4.34 -8.81 -4.82
C ILE A 91 -3.43 -8.50 -6.02
N GLU A 92 -3.19 -9.49 -6.86
CA GLU A 92 -2.43 -9.33 -8.10
C GLU A 92 -3.40 -9.16 -9.29
N ILE A 93 -3.08 -8.24 -10.20
CA ILE A 93 -3.80 -7.98 -11.46
C ILE A 93 -2.79 -8.13 -12.62
N PRO A 94 -2.47 -9.37 -13.04
CA PRO A 94 -1.32 -9.65 -13.89
C PRO A 94 -1.38 -9.02 -15.29
N HIS A 95 -2.56 -8.65 -15.80
CA HIS A 95 -2.68 -8.06 -17.14
C HIS A 95 -2.97 -6.55 -17.13
N ALA A 96 -3.02 -5.93 -15.95
CA ALA A 96 -3.21 -4.49 -15.81
C ALA A 96 -1.88 -3.75 -15.81
N ALA A 97 -1.92 -2.50 -16.29
CA ALA A 97 -0.83 -1.53 -16.18
C ALA A 97 -1.00 -0.62 -14.96
N HIS A 98 0.08 0.06 -14.58
CA HIS A 98 -0.01 1.15 -13.60
C HIS A 98 -1.05 2.19 -14.03
N GLY A 99 -1.95 2.58 -13.12
CA GLY A 99 -3.06 3.47 -13.45
C GLY A 99 -4.08 2.85 -14.41
N PHE A 100 -4.35 1.55 -14.28
CA PHE A 100 -5.28 0.79 -15.14
C PHE A 100 -6.65 1.45 -15.33
N GLU A 101 -7.12 2.28 -14.38
CA GLU A 101 -8.38 2.99 -14.49
C GLU A 101 -8.46 3.95 -15.69
N GLY A 102 -7.30 4.42 -16.18
CA GLY A 102 -7.20 5.28 -17.37
C GLY A 102 -7.20 4.53 -18.70
N HIS A 103 -7.08 3.20 -18.69
CA HIS A 103 -6.89 2.39 -19.91
C HIS A 103 -8.19 1.81 -20.48
N GLY A 104 -9.34 2.18 -19.89
CA GLY A 104 -10.66 1.76 -20.32
C GLY A 104 -11.26 0.66 -19.45
N ALA A 105 -12.31 0.02 -19.97
CA ALA A 105 -13.03 -1.01 -19.25
C ALA A 105 -12.25 -2.34 -19.23
N ASP A 106 -11.62 -2.66 -18.11
CA ASP A 106 -10.96 -3.96 -17.87
C ASP A 106 -11.77 -4.78 -16.84
N PRO A 107 -12.33 -5.95 -17.22
CA PRO A 107 -13.02 -6.85 -16.30
C PRO A 107 -12.15 -7.40 -15.16
N GLU A 108 -10.86 -7.66 -15.40
CA GLU A 108 -9.94 -8.20 -14.39
C GLU A 108 -9.68 -7.14 -13.32
N ALA A 109 -9.35 -5.92 -13.75
CA ALA A 109 -9.17 -4.79 -12.86
C ALA A 109 -10.43 -4.47 -12.05
N ARG A 110 -11.62 -4.53 -12.68
CA ARG A 110 -12.90 -4.36 -11.96
C ARG A 110 -13.11 -5.41 -10.89
N ALA A 111 -12.89 -6.69 -11.22
CA ALA A 111 -13.00 -7.77 -10.25
C ALA A 111 -12.01 -7.61 -9.08
N ALA A 112 -10.80 -7.10 -9.34
CA ALA A 112 -9.82 -6.80 -8.31
C ALA A 112 -10.26 -5.66 -7.39
N VAL A 113 -10.88 -4.60 -7.94
CA VAL A 113 -11.47 -3.52 -7.16
C VAL A 113 -12.63 -4.04 -6.29
N ASP A 114 -13.52 -4.87 -6.84
CA ASP A 114 -14.62 -5.47 -6.10
C ASP A 114 -14.12 -6.33 -4.93
N ARG A 115 -13.05 -7.11 -5.15
CA ARG A 115 -12.37 -7.87 -4.10
C ARG A 115 -11.75 -6.97 -3.03
N ALA A 116 -11.11 -5.87 -3.42
CA ALA A 116 -10.51 -4.92 -2.49
C ALA A 116 -11.58 -4.26 -1.60
N VAL A 117 -12.69 -3.81 -2.18
CA VAL A 117 -13.83 -3.25 -1.43
C VAL A 117 -14.43 -4.30 -0.51
N SER A 118 -14.65 -5.52 -1.00
CA SER A 118 -15.17 -6.64 -0.19
C SER A 118 -14.26 -6.96 0.99
N TRP A 119 -12.94 -6.90 0.80
CA TRP A 119 -11.96 -7.06 1.86
C TRP A 119 -12.13 -5.99 2.95
N PHE A 120 -12.26 -4.72 2.57
CA PHE A 120 -12.48 -3.63 3.52
C PHE A 120 -13.78 -3.79 4.30
N VAL A 121 -14.89 -4.10 3.62
CA VAL A 121 -16.19 -4.32 4.28
C VAL A 121 -16.06 -5.43 5.33
N ARG A 122 -15.40 -6.53 4.99
CA ARG A 122 -15.17 -7.65 5.92
C ARG A 122 -14.29 -7.29 7.11
N VAL A 123 -13.24 -6.50 6.89
CA VAL A 123 -12.27 -6.13 7.94
C VAL A 123 -12.83 -5.04 8.86
N LEU A 124 -13.56 -4.07 8.32
CA LEU A 124 -14.14 -2.95 9.07
C LEU A 124 -15.47 -3.29 9.74
N GLY A 125 -16.17 -4.33 9.27
CA GLY A 125 -17.37 -4.85 9.93
C GLY A 125 -17.10 -5.67 11.20
N ARG A 126 -15.83 -5.75 11.64
CA ARG A 126 -15.40 -6.39 12.89
C ARG A 126 -15.14 -5.34 13.97
#